data_AF-A0AAV2QH10-F1
#
_entry.id   AF-A0AAV2QH10-F1
#
_cell.length_a   1.000
_cell.length_b   1.000
_cell.length_c   1.000
_cell.angle_alpha   90.00
_cell.angle_beta   90.00
_cell.angle_gamma   90.00
#
_symmetry.space_group_name_H-M   'P 1'
#
loop_
_entity.id
_entity.type
_entity.pdbx_description
1 polymer ?
#
loop_
_entity_poly.entity_id
_entity_poly.type
_entity_poly.pdbx_seq_one_letter_code
_entity_poly.pdbx_strand_id
1 'polypeptide(L)'
;MENGQKIDAVKHSFPCVCQGCSSNISENLKRCAACQLVAYCSKACQKKNWSKHKPLCKINSFQPGGKNSFGEAKEKANDRKEWLKYRMDLITATSFALNRKLETYEQELFLYPRVCQVCRESDPAVLKDCSMCRSVAYCGMQHQQEDAPHHAALCKAYLLDVKCHIFQALNGVPDLPFPTDVDTTYHRLPDKLMSLLNSQLLDDDTEAAQLDPVRVVILTERLSYPLSLLHSLEKIGVGMDKK
;
A
#
# COMPACT_ATOMS: atom_id res chain seq x y z
N MET A 1 23.24 -7.57 10.70
CA MET A 1 22.91 -7.31 9.28
C MET A 1 22.97 -5.80 9.01
N GLU A 2 24.16 -5.20 8.83
CA GLU A 2 24.26 -3.73 8.71
C GLU A 2 24.85 -3.19 7.40
N ASN A 3 25.37 -4.05 6.49
CA ASN A 3 26.06 -3.59 5.27
C ASN A 3 25.48 -4.13 3.96
N GLY A 4 24.17 -4.39 3.90
CA GLY A 4 23.48 -4.72 2.64
C GLY A 4 23.21 -3.47 1.81
N GLN A 5 23.43 -3.53 0.49
CA GLN A 5 22.94 -2.51 -0.43
C GLN A 5 21.41 -2.39 -0.25
N LYS A 6 20.87 -1.18 -0.29
CA LYS A 6 19.43 -0.94 -0.16
C LYS A 6 18.89 -0.54 -1.53
N ILE A 7 17.82 -1.19 -1.95
CA ILE A 7 17.08 -0.78 -3.14
C ILE A 7 15.96 0.18 -2.75
N ASP A 8 15.58 1.03 -3.70
CA ASP A 8 14.45 1.93 -3.52
C ASP A 8 13.17 1.13 -3.29
N ALA A 9 12.41 1.50 -2.25
CA ALA A 9 11.10 0.92 -2.01
C ALA A 9 10.17 1.21 -3.20
N VAL A 10 9.34 0.22 -3.54
CA VAL A 10 8.28 0.43 -4.53
C VAL A 10 7.38 1.55 -4.03
N LYS A 11 7.23 2.58 -4.85
CA LYS A 11 6.35 3.68 -4.52
C LYS A 11 4.90 3.21 -4.67
N HIS A 12 4.14 3.34 -3.59
CA HIS A 12 2.69 3.17 -3.56
C HIS A 12 2.01 4.51 -3.24
N SER A 13 0.72 4.62 -3.55
CA SER A 13 -0.10 5.79 -3.28
C SER A 13 -1.25 5.46 -2.34
N PHE A 14 -1.22 6.05 -1.15
CA PHE A 14 -2.29 5.95 -0.17
C PHE A 14 -2.96 7.31 0.02
N PRO A 15 -4.30 7.38 0.11
CA PRO A 15 -4.97 8.63 0.41
C PRO A 15 -4.49 9.30 1.69
N CYS A 16 -4.09 8.52 2.71
CA CYS A 16 -3.66 9.03 4.02
C CYS A 16 -2.16 9.31 4.12
N VAL A 17 -1.37 9.16 3.05
CA VAL A 17 0.08 9.40 3.05
C VAL A 17 0.42 10.59 2.18
N CYS A 18 1.42 11.38 2.61
CA CYS A 18 1.93 12.46 1.81
C CYS A 18 2.62 11.95 0.53
N GLN A 19 2.15 12.37 -0.65
CA GLN A 19 2.69 11.93 -1.94
C GLN A 19 4.10 12.47 -2.25
N GLY A 20 4.55 13.50 -1.52
CA GLY A 20 5.86 14.13 -1.73
C GLY A 20 7.00 13.54 -0.89
N CYS A 21 6.70 13.05 0.32
CA CYS A 21 7.71 12.44 1.20
C CYS A 21 7.49 10.96 1.46
N SER A 22 6.33 10.40 1.11
CA SER A 22 5.95 8.97 1.25
C SER A 22 6.07 8.40 2.66
N SER A 23 6.20 9.25 3.67
CA SER A 23 6.55 8.85 5.04
C SER A 23 5.70 9.51 6.13
N ASN A 24 4.81 10.44 5.76
CA ASN A 24 4.00 11.18 6.73
C ASN A 24 2.52 10.84 6.55
N ILE A 25 1.91 10.27 7.60
CA ILE A 25 0.46 10.20 7.79
C ILE A 25 0.09 11.31 8.78
N SER A 26 -0.78 12.22 8.35
CA SER A 26 -1.33 13.25 9.23
C SER A 26 -2.81 13.44 8.96
N GLU A 27 -3.57 13.84 9.98
CA GLU A 27 -4.95 14.30 9.82
C GLU A 27 -5.00 15.63 9.05
N ASN A 28 -3.89 16.36 9.02
CA ASN A 28 -3.78 17.69 8.43
C ASN A 28 -3.16 17.68 7.02
N LEU A 29 -3.14 16.53 6.35
CA LEU A 29 -2.67 16.47 4.96
C LEU A 29 -3.58 17.33 4.07
N LYS A 30 -2.97 18.23 3.30
CA LYS A 30 -3.68 19.13 2.38
C LYS A 30 -3.76 18.48 1.02
N ARG A 31 -4.99 18.26 0.55
CA ARG A 31 -5.26 17.73 -0.79
C ARG A 31 -4.84 18.72 -1.87
N CYS A 32 -4.45 18.21 -3.03
CA CYS A 32 -4.18 19.04 -4.20
C CYS A 32 -5.45 19.81 -4.59
N ALA A 33 -5.42 21.13 -4.50
CA ALA A 33 -6.58 21.99 -4.78
C ALA A 33 -7.20 21.75 -6.17
N ALA A 34 -6.41 21.31 -7.15
CA ALA A 34 -6.86 21.10 -8.51
C ALA A 34 -7.54 19.74 -8.73
N CYS A 35 -6.99 18.62 -8.27
CA CYS A 35 -7.56 17.28 -8.56
C CYS A 35 -8.12 16.54 -7.34
N GLN A 36 -7.71 16.93 -6.12
CA GLN A 36 -7.99 16.25 -4.84
C GLN A 36 -7.55 14.79 -4.73
N LEU A 37 -6.95 14.19 -5.74
CA LEU A 37 -6.57 12.77 -5.73
C LEU A 37 -5.38 12.47 -4.79
N VAL A 38 -4.51 13.45 -4.56
CA VAL A 38 -3.29 13.31 -3.74
C VAL A 38 -3.28 14.33 -2.60
N ALA A 39 -2.57 14.01 -1.52
CA ALA A 39 -2.38 14.93 -0.40
C ALA A 39 -0.92 15.14 -0.02
N TYR A 40 -0.66 16.26 0.66
CA TYR A 40 0.67 16.71 1.04
C TYR A 40 0.68 17.24 2.48
N CYS A 41 1.74 16.92 3.23
CA CYS A 41 1.93 17.49 4.58
C CYS A 41 2.37 18.96 4.53
N SER A 42 2.91 19.42 3.39
CA SER A 42 3.40 20.79 3.23
C SER A 42 3.41 21.23 1.77
N LYS A 43 3.40 22.55 1.54
CA LYS A 43 3.63 23.14 0.22
C LYS A 43 4.99 22.74 -0.37
N ALA A 44 6.00 22.53 0.48
CA ALA A 44 7.32 22.05 0.05
C ALA A 44 7.23 20.64 -0.55
N CYS A 45 6.53 19.72 0.09
CA CYS A 45 6.30 18.37 -0.44
C CYS A 45 5.47 18.39 -1.73
N GLN A 46 4.47 19.27 -1.84
CA GLN A 46 3.74 19.47 -3.09
C GLN A 46 4.65 19.95 -4.22
N LYS A 47 5.50 20.96 -3.97
CA LYS A 47 6.45 21.50 -4.95
C LYS A 47 7.47 20.43 -5.38
N LYS A 48 7.98 19.63 -4.45
CA LYS A 48 8.90 18.51 -4.72
C LYS A 48 8.27 17.47 -5.64
N ASN A 49 6.99 17.15 -5.46
CA ASN A 49 6.27 16.17 -6.27
C ASN A 49 5.70 16.75 -7.58
N TRP A 50 5.75 18.07 -7.78
CA TRP A 50 4.98 18.74 -8.82
C TRP A 50 5.33 18.31 -10.24
N SER A 51 6.62 18.13 -10.56
CA SER A 51 7.05 17.69 -11.89
C SER A 51 6.43 16.35 -12.28
N LYS A 52 6.36 15.40 -11.34
CA LYS A 52 5.74 14.08 -11.53
C LYS A 52 4.21 14.15 -11.53
N HIS A 53 3.63 14.95 -10.63
CA HIS A 53 2.17 15.03 -10.46
C HIS A 53 1.45 15.87 -11.52
N LYS A 54 2.06 16.96 -12.00
CA LYS A 54 1.42 17.96 -12.87
C LYS A 54 0.76 17.37 -14.12
N PRO A 55 1.36 16.43 -14.87
CA PRO A 55 0.72 15.85 -16.04
C PRO A 55 -0.61 15.18 -15.70
N LEU A 56 -0.61 14.29 -14.71
CA LEU A 56 -1.82 13.59 -14.24
C LEU A 56 -2.84 14.57 -13.64
N CYS A 57 -2.37 15.55 -12.87
CA CYS A 57 -3.19 16.57 -12.23
C CYS A 57 -4.01 17.38 -13.24
N LYS A 58 -3.43 17.73 -14.40
CA LYS A 58 -4.12 18.54 -15.42
C LYS A 58 -5.25 17.78 -16.10
N ILE A 59 -5.09 16.48 -16.31
CA ILE A 59 -6.12 15.63 -16.93
C ILE A 59 -7.27 15.40 -15.95
N ASN A 60 -6.94 15.27 -14.66
CA ASN A 60 -7.86 14.91 -13.60
C ASN A 60 -8.23 16.10 -12.70
N SER A 61 -8.03 17.33 -13.16
CA SER A 61 -8.41 18.51 -12.40
C SER A 61 -9.92 18.69 -12.41
N PHE A 62 -10.43 19.29 -11.35
CA PHE A 62 -11.78 19.82 -11.26
C PHE A 62 -12.14 20.63 -12.50
N GLN A 63 -13.29 20.31 -13.08
CA GLN A 63 -14.00 21.25 -13.95
C GLN A 63 -14.64 22.34 -13.08
N PRO A 64 -14.86 23.56 -13.61
CA PRO A 64 -15.66 24.58 -12.92
C PRO A 64 -17.07 24.00 -12.64
N GLY A 65 -17.39 23.69 -11.37
CA GLY A 65 -18.64 23.00 -11.02
C GLY A 65 -18.55 21.88 -9.96
N GLY A 66 -17.34 21.57 -9.45
CA GLY A 66 -17.21 21.04 -8.09
C GLY A 66 -17.15 19.52 -7.91
N LYS A 67 -16.53 18.79 -8.82
CA LYS A 67 -16.42 17.32 -8.74
C LYS A 67 -15.09 16.84 -9.32
N ASN A 68 -14.31 16.04 -8.58
CA ASN A 68 -13.04 15.46 -9.06
C ASN A 68 -13.34 14.31 -10.06
N SER A 69 -12.34 13.54 -10.49
CA SER A 69 -12.55 12.39 -11.41
C SER A 69 -13.52 11.33 -10.90
N PHE A 70 -13.92 11.36 -9.61
CA PHE A 70 -14.90 10.49 -8.97
C PHE A 70 -16.22 11.20 -8.65
N GLY A 71 -16.44 12.39 -9.19
CA GLY A 71 -17.62 13.20 -8.90
C GLY A 71 -18.95 12.52 -9.23
N GLU A 72 -18.96 11.67 -10.24
CA GLU A 72 -20.15 10.94 -10.69
C GLU A 72 -20.15 9.47 -10.21
N ALA A 73 -19.19 9.09 -9.36
CA ALA A 73 -19.00 7.70 -8.95
C ALA A 73 -20.21 7.17 -8.15
N LYS A 74 -20.83 8.04 -7.35
CA LYS A 74 -22.04 7.73 -6.57
C LYS A 74 -23.24 7.41 -7.45
N GLU A 75 -23.37 8.08 -8.59
CA GLU A 75 -24.51 7.92 -9.50
C GLU A 75 -24.26 6.83 -10.56
N LYS A 76 -23.04 6.74 -11.09
CA LYS A 76 -22.69 5.87 -12.23
C LYS A 76 -22.11 4.51 -11.85
N ALA A 77 -21.73 4.33 -10.59
CA ALA A 77 -21.21 3.07 -10.12
C ALA A 77 -22.04 2.67 -8.91
N ASN A 78 -23.04 1.82 -9.11
CA ASN A 78 -23.91 1.33 -8.03
C ASN A 78 -23.52 -0.09 -7.60
N ASP A 79 -23.02 -0.91 -8.52
CA ASP A 79 -22.56 -2.27 -8.21
C ASP A 79 -21.03 -2.45 -8.31
N ARG A 80 -20.55 -3.65 -8.00
CA ARG A 80 -19.11 -4.01 -8.01
C ARG A 80 -18.50 -3.98 -9.41
N LYS A 81 -19.24 -4.43 -10.43
CA LYS A 81 -18.76 -4.51 -11.82
C LYS A 81 -18.67 -3.12 -12.42
N GLU A 82 -19.67 -2.29 -12.21
CA GLU A 82 -19.66 -0.87 -12.59
C GLU A 82 -18.53 -0.13 -11.88
N TRP A 83 -18.27 -0.42 -10.60
CA TRP A 83 -17.13 0.19 -9.89
C TRP A 83 -15.78 -0.18 -10.48
N LEU A 84 -15.61 -1.46 -10.80
CA LEU A 84 -14.40 -1.93 -11.45
C LEU A 84 -14.23 -1.25 -12.81
N LYS A 85 -15.29 -1.23 -13.62
CA LYS A 85 -15.29 -0.58 -14.92
C LYS A 85 -14.96 0.91 -14.82
N TYR A 86 -15.61 1.65 -13.92
CA TYR A 86 -15.38 3.07 -13.71
C TYR A 86 -13.89 3.39 -13.46
N ARG A 87 -13.26 2.64 -12.55
CA ARG A 87 -11.84 2.82 -12.24
C ARG A 87 -10.93 2.44 -13.41
N MET A 88 -11.25 1.36 -14.13
CA MET A 88 -10.49 0.94 -15.32
C MET A 88 -10.60 1.95 -16.46
N ASP A 89 -11.78 2.54 -16.66
CA ASP A 89 -12.03 3.56 -17.68
C ASP A 89 -11.22 4.83 -17.36
N LEU A 90 -11.17 5.26 -16.09
CA LEU A 90 -10.32 6.39 -15.66
C LEU A 90 -8.83 6.15 -15.89
N ILE A 91 -8.33 4.96 -15.55
CA ILE A 91 -6.92 4.57 -15.78
C ILE A 91 -6.62 4.59 -17.29
N THR A 92 -7.49 3.99 -18.09
CA THR A 92 -7.32 3.89 -19.54
C THR A 92 -7.36 5.26 -20.19
N ALA A 93 -8.35 6.09 -19.85
CA ALA A 93 -8.48 7.45 -20.35
C ALA A 93 -7.29 8.33 -19.96
N THR A 94 -6.82 8.25 -18.70
CA THR A 94 -5.65 9.01 -18.25
C THR A 94 -4.37 8.53 -18.94
N SER A 95 -4.20 7.22 -19.11
CA SER A 95 -3.04 6.64 -19.83
C SER A 95 -3.00 7.09 -21.29
N PHE A 96 -4.16 7.09 -21.95
CA PHE A 96 -4.30 7.56 -23.33
C PHE A 96 -4.00 9.06 -23.44
N ALA A 97 -4.57 9.88 -22.56
CA ALA A 97 -4.35 11.32 -22.54
C ALA A 97 -2.89 11.71 -22.23
N LEU A 98 -2.16 10.89 -21.45
CA LEU A 98 -0.73 11.07 -21.21
C LEU A 98 0.18 10.46 -22.29
N ASN A 99 -0.39 9.67 -23.21
CA ASN A 99 0.34 8.88 -24.20
C ASN A 99 1.45 8.01 -23.59
N ARG A 100 1.19 7.42 -22.41
CA ARG A 100 2.08 6.46 -21.76
C ARG A 100 1.32 5.59 -20.79
N LYS A 101 1.89 4.43 -20.46
CA LYS A 101 1.41 3.62 -19.34
C LYS A 101 1.56 4.42 -18.03
N LEU A 102 0.55 4.31 -17.17
CA LEU A 102 0.62 4.84 -15.81
C LEU A 102 1.55 3.99 -14.95
N GLU A 103 2.37 4.64 -14.13
CA GLU A 103 3.15 3.97 -13.10
C GLU A 103 2.21 3.34 -12.05
N THR A 104 2.68 2.33 -11.31
CA THR A 104 1.85 1.61 -10.34
C THR A 104 1.16 2.55 -9.36
N TYR A 105 1.90 3.45 -8.72
CA TYR A 105 1.32 4.42 -7.78
C TYR A 105 0.36 5.42 -8.45
N GLU A 106 0.45 5.65 -9.76
CA GLU A 106 -0.51 6.49 -10.48
C GLU A 106 -1.81 5.76 -10.72
N GLN A 107 -1.75 4.46 -11.03
CA GLN A 107 -2.95 3.61 -11.15
C GLN A 107 -3.66 3.49 -9.81
N GLU A 108 -2.90 3.38 -8.72
CA GLU A 108 -3.43 3.28 -7.35
C GLU A 108 -4.29 4.48 -6.94
N LEU A 109 -4.02 5.68 -7.49
CA LEU A 109 -4.89 6.86 -7.30
C LEU A 109 -6.32 6.60 -7.75
N PHE A 110 -6.49 5.74 -8.75
CA PHE A 110 -7.79 5.39 -9.30
C PHE A 110 -8.34 4.08 -8.74
N LEU A 111 -7.46 3.13 -8.41
CA LEU A 111 -7.85 1.85 -7.82
C LEU A 111 -8.34 2.02 -6.39
N TYR A 112 -7.72 2.91 -5.62
CA TYR A 112 -7.97 3.12 -4.19
C TYR A 112 -8.29 4.59 -3.89
N PRO A 113 -9.33 5.17 -4.51
CA PRO A 113 -9.64 6.58 -4.36
C PRO A 113 -10.26 6.85 -3.00
N ARG A 114 -10.10 8.08 -2.52
CA ARG A 114 -10.80 8.55 -1.31
C ARG A 114 -12.25 8.90 -1.64
N VAL A 115 -13.13 7.92 -1.53
CA VAL A 115 -14.58 8.06 -1.64
C VAL A 115 -15.26 7.37 -0.47
N CYS A 116 -16.55 7.60 -0.28
CA CYS A 116 -17.30 6.85 0.70
C CYS A 116 -17.30 5.36 0.33
N GLN A 117 -16.90 4.51 1.27
CA GLN A 117 -16.80 3.05 1.04
C GLN A 117 -18.13 2.40 0.64
N VAL A 118 -19.25 2.98 1.07
CA VAL A 118 -20.60 2.47 0.78
C VAL A 118 -21.15 3.09 -0.50
N CYS A 119 -21.33 4.41 -0.54
CA CYS A 119 -22.05 5.09 -1.63
C CYS A 119 -21.14 5.79 -2.65
N ARG A 120 -19.82 5.75 -2.50
CA ARG A 120 -18.84 6.37 -3.42
C ARG A 120 -18.97 7.88 -3.57
N GLU A 121 -19.63 8.55 -2.63
CA GLU A 121 -19.58 10.00 -2.45
C GLU A 121 -18.11 10.46 -2.43
N SER A 122 -17.79 11.50 -3.20
CA SER A 122 -16.42 11.96 -3.42
C SER A 122 -16.18 13.39 -2.97
N ASP A 123 -17.22 14.10 -2.49
CA ASP A 123 -17.09 15.45 -1.97
C ASP A 123 -16.18 15.49 -0.72
N PRO A 124 -15.01 16.16 -0.79
CA PRO A 124 -14.11 16.26 0.34
C PRO A 124 -14.72 16.94 1.58
N ALA A 125 -15.75 17.79 1.40
CA ALA A 125 -16.37 18.53 2.51
C ALA A 125 -17.17 17.63 3.46
N VAL A 126 -17.72 16.52 2.95
CA VAL A 126 -18.53 15.58 3.76
C VAL A 126 -17.76 14.33 4.17
N LEU A 127 -16.67 14.01 3.48
CA LEU A 127 -15.92 12.79 3.71
C LEU A 127 -15.04 12.86 4.97
N LYS A 128 -15.28 11.91 5.87
CA LYS A 128 -14.51 11.67 7.09
C LYS A 128 -13.76 10.36 6.97
N ASP A 129 -12.46 10.40 7.23
CA ASP A 129 -11.61 9.20 7.23
C ASP A 129 -11.81 8.41 8.54
N CYS A 130 -11.64 7.10 8.48
CA CYS A 130 -11.54 6.27 9.69
C CYS A 130 -10.41 6.78 10.58
N SER A 131 -10.68 7.03 11.87
CA SER A 131 -9.70 7.55 12.82
C SER A 131 -8.52 6.61 13.06
N MET A 132 -8.68 5.30 12.86
CA MET A 132 -7.61 4.30 13.04
C MET A 132 -6.76 4.12 11.79
N CYS A 133 -7.32 3.55 10.71
CA CYS A 133 -6.53 3.21 9.52
C CYS A 133 -6.31 4.41 8.58
N ARG A 134 -7.24 5.38 8.59
CA ARG A 134 -7.28 6.55 7.68
C ARG A 134 -7.32 6.21 6.17
N SER A 135 -7.33 4.93 5.80
CA SER A 135 -7.40 4.46 4.41
C SER A 135 -8.82 4.39 3.86
N VAL A 136 -9.83 4.34 4.73
CA VAL A 136 -11.25 4.24 4.37
C VAL A 136 -11.96 5.52 4.81
N ALA A 137 -12.87 6.03 3.96
CA ALA A 137 -13.65 7.23 4.24
C ALA A 137 -15.15 6.97 4.15
N TYR A 138 -15.93 7.80 4.85
CA TYR A 138 -17.39 7.75 4.88
C TYR A 138 -17.97 9.17 4.77
N CYS A 139 -19.10 9.32 4.08
CA CYS A 139 -19.79 10.61 3.99
C CYS A 139 -20.66 10.91 5.23
N GLY A 140 -20.70 10.02 6.23
CA GLY A 140 -21.49 10.18 7.44
C GLY A 140 -21.46 8.93 8.34
N MET A 141 -22.00 9.06 9.54
CA MET A 141 -22.03 7.98 10.56
C MET A 141 -22.83 6.76 10.11
N GLN A 142 -23.89 6.97 9.33
CA GLN A 142 -24.75 5.88 8.85
C GLN A 142 -23.96 4.87 8.00
N HIS A 143 -23.27 5.33 6.95
CA HIS A 143 -22.46 4.46 6.10
C HIS A 143 -21.24 3.87 6.82
N GLN A 144 -20.72 4.56 7.84
CA GLN A 144 -19.68 3.99 8.69
C GLN A 144 -20.20 2.79 9.50
N GLN A 145 -21.43 2.87 10.02
CA GLN A 145 -22.06 1.78 10.77
C GLN A 145 -22.45 0.61 9.86
N GLU A 146 -22.91 0.90 8.63
CA GLU A 146 -23.23 -0.11 7.63
C GLU A 146 -22.01 -0.96 7.24
N ASP A 147 -20.87 -0.31 7.03
CA ASP A 147 -19.61 -0.99 6.66
C ASP A 147 -18.84 -1.54 7.88
N ALA A 148 -19.19 -1.13 9.10
CA ALA A 148 -18.50 -1.50 10.33
C ALA A 148 -18.12 -2.99 10.46
N PRO A 149 -19.00 -3.99 10.21
CA PRO A 149 -18.62 -5.40 10.34
C PRO A 149 -17.54 -5.82 9.34
N HIS A 150 -17.61 -5.35 8.10
CA HIS A 150 -16.63 -5.65 7.06
C HIS A 150 -15.31 -4.92 7.31
N HIS A 151 -15.39 -3.63 7.61
CA HIS A 151 -14.21 -2.80 7.87
C HIS A 151 -13.49 -3.19 9.16
N ALA A 152 -14.18 -3.59 10.23
CA ALA A 152 -13.54 -3.99 11.48
C ALA A 152 -12.55 -5.15 11.29
N ALA A 153 -12.86 -6.10 10.39
CA ALA A 153 -11.98 -7.21 10.04
C ALA A 153 -10.70 -6.77 9.31
N LEU A 154 -10.74 -5.65 8.58
CA LEU A 154 -9.65 -5.18 7.70
C LEU A 154 -8.92 -3.93 8.22
N CYS A 155 -9.51 -3.18 9.16
CA CYS A 155 -9.02 -1.88 9.60
C CYS A 155 -7.56 -1.94 10.10
N LYS A 156 -7.23 -2.95 10.90
CA LYS A 156 -5.86 -3.17 11.40
C LYS A 156 -4.90 -3.55 10.28
N ALA A 157 -5.34 -4.32 9.29
CA ALA A 157 -4.53 -4.69 8.13
C ALA A 157 -4.23 -3.46 7.26
N TYR A 158 -5.22 -2.59 7.03
CA TYR A 158 -4.98 -1.31 6.34
C TYR A 158 -4.00 -0.41 7.08
N LEU A 159 -4.11 -0.31 8.42
CA LEU A 159 -3.13 0.45 9.19
C LEU A 159 -1.72 -0.16 9.07
N LEU A 160 -1.62 -1.50 9.14
CA LEU A 160 -0.36 -2.21 9.02
C LEU A 160 0.28 -2.00 7.65
N ASP A 161 -0.50 -2.07 6.57
CA ASP A 161 -0.04 -1.83 5.20
C ASP A 161 0.56 -0.42 5.03
N VAL A 162 -0.13 0.60 5.53
CA VAL A 162 0.40 1.98 5.49
C VAL A 162 1.68 2.11 6.33
N LYS A 163 1.76 1.44 7.49
CA LYS A 163 2.98 1.42 8.30
C LYS A 163 4.15 0.74 7.58
N CYS A 164 3.91 -0.38 6.90
CA CYS A 164 4.90 -1.07 6.08
C CYS A 164 5.42 -0.15 4.96
N HIS A 165 4.50 0.53 4.26
CA HIS A 165 4.88 1.47 3.21
C HIS A 165 5.79 2.60 3.73
N ILE A 166 5.45 3.22 4.86
CA ILE A 166 6.28 4.27 5.47
C ILE A 166 7.63 3.73 5.92
N PHE A 167 7.63 2.55 6.55
CA PHE A 167 8.87 1.93 7.01
C PHE A 167 9.83 1.71 5.84
N GLN A 168 9.35 1.14 4.74
CA GLN A 168 10.15 0.92 3.54
C GLN A 168 10.56 2.25 2.88
N ALA A 169 9.69 3.26 2.85
CA ALA A 169 10.02 4.58 2.31
C ALA A 169 11.12 5.31 3.12
N LEU A 170 11.19 5.09 4.43
CA LEU A 170 12.20 5.68 5.30
C LEU A 170 13.51 4.89 5.32
N ASN A 171 13.42 3.55 5.29
CA ASN A 171 14.57 2.68 5.54
C ASN A 171 15.15 2.04 4.27
N GLY A 172 14.46 2.18 3.14
CA GLY A 172 14.71 1.39 1.92
C GLY A 172 14.25 -0.06 2.08
N VAL A 173 14.41 -0.85 1.02
CA VAL A 173 14.25 -2.30 1.09
C VAL A 173 15.65 -2.92 1.07
N PRO A 174 15.98 -3.83 2.01
CA PRO A 174 17.24 -4.54 1.95
C PRO A 174 17.35 -5.30 0.63
N ASP A 175 18.41 -5.06 -0.14
CA ASP A 175 18.80 -5.98 -1.20
C ASP A 175 19.33 -7.24 -0.51
N LEU A 176 18.73 -8.38 -0.79
CA LEU A 176 19.19 -9.66 -0.24
C LEU A 176 20.21 -10.22 -1.21
N PRO A 177 21.53 -10.06 -0.97
CA PRO A 177 22.52 -10.66 -1.84
C PRO A 177 22.34 -12.17 -1.82
N PHE A 178 22.65 -12.83 -2.94
CA PHE A 178 22.79 -14.28 -2.94
C PHE A 178 23.85 -14.66 -1.89
N PRO A 179 23.53 -15.55 -0.93
CA PRO A 179 24.52 -15.99 0.03
C PRO A 179 25.69 -16.61 -0.73
N THR A 180 26.91 -16.13 -0.47
CA THR A 180 28.14 -16.74 -1.00
C THR A 180 28.48 -18.01 -0.25
N ASP A 181 28.14 -18.05 1.03
CA ASP A 181 28.28 -19.22 1.89
C ASP A 181 26.97 -19.99 1.87
N VAL A 182 26.98 -21.11 1.16
CA VAL A 182 25.85 -22.04 1.10
C VAL A 182 26.16 -23.26 1.96
N ASP A 183 25.17 -23.73 2.70
CA ASP A 183 25.31 -24.95 3.49
C ASP A 183 25.66 -26.12 2.57
N THR A 184 26.71 -26.86 2.91
CA THR A 184 27.10 -28.07 2.17
C THR A 184 26.16 -29.25 2.42
N THR A 185 25.37 -29.15 3.49
CA THR A 185 24.38 -30.14 3.92
C THR A 185 23.04 -29.45 4.13
N TYR A 186 22.00 -29.96 3.49
CA TYR A 186 20.66 -29.44 3.67
C TYR A 186 20.12 -29.80 5.06
N HIS A 187 19.72 -28.79 5.82
CA HIS A 187 19.02 -28.94 7.09
C HIS A 187 17.56 -28.51 6.91
N ARG A 188 16.64 -29.39 7.33
CA ARG A 188 15.21 -29.10 7.22
C ARG A 188 14.84 -27.89 8.06
N LEU A 189 14.16 -26.92 7.45
CA LEU A 189 13.68 -25.73 8.14
C LEU A 189 12.53 -26.08 9.13
N PRO A 190 12.28 -25.24 10.14
CA PRO A 190 11.14 -25.40 11.04
C PRO A 190 9.81 -25.41 10.30
N ASP A 191 8.87 -26.24 10.74
CA ASP A 191 7.55 -26.40 10.10
C ASP A 191 6.66 -25.14 10.15
N LYS A 192 7.00 -24.16 11.00
CA LYS A 192 6.24 -22.91 11.16
C LYS A 192 7.11 -21.73 10.77
N LEU A 193 6.57 -20.87 9.90
CA LEU A 193 7.23 -19.62 9.47
C LEU A 193 7.67 -18.75 10.65
N MET A 194 6.83 -18.61 11.69
CA MET A 194 7.21 -17.83 12.87
C MET A 194 8.37 -18.45 13.64
N SER A 195 8.48 -19.79 13.68
CA SER A 195 9.63 -20.46 14.28
C SER A 195 10.92 -20.19 13.51
N LEU A 196 10.84 -20.05 12.19
CA LEU A 196 11.98 -19.63 11.35
C LEU A 196 12.36 -18.16 11.60
N LEU A 197 11.36 -17.27 11.73
CA LEU A 197 11.60 -15.84 11.89
C LEU A 197 12.10 -15.45 13.29
N ASN A 198 11.74 -16.20 14.33
CA ASN A 198 12.09 -15.87 15.71
C ASN A 198 13.60 -15.72 15.92
N SER A 199 14.43 -16.56 15.28
CA SER A 199 15.89 -16.48 15.38
C SER A 199 16.50 -15.26 14.69
N GLN A 200 15.74 -14.57 13.83
CA GLN A 200 16.16 -13.39 13.07
C GLN A 200 15.53 -12.09 13.58
N LEU A 201 14.47 -12.19 14.40
CA LEU A 201 13.66 -11.06 14.83
C LEU A 201 13.78 -10.75 16.33
N LEU A 202 14.27 -11.68 17.13
CA LEU A 202 14.50 -11.50 18.56
C LEU A 202 16.00 -11.23 18.76
N ASP A 203 16.32 -10.11 19.41
CA ASP A 203 17.65 -9.92 19.98
C ASP A 203 17.79 -10.83 21.20
N ASP A 204 18.98 -11.42 21.41
CA ASP A 204 19.28 -12.40 22.47
C ASP A 204 18.91 -11.93 23.90
N ASP A 205 18.72 -10.62 24.10
CA ASP A 205 18.53 -9.99 25.41
C ASP A 205 17.08 -9.60 25.77
N THR A 206 16.06 -10.07 25.04
CA THR A 206 14.66 -9.73 25.40
C THR A 206 13.74 -10.92 25.64
N GLU A 207 13.54 -11.24 26.91
CA GLU A 207 12.37 -12.00 27.37
C GLU A 207 11.09 -11.33 26.85
N ALA A 208 10.33 -12.08 26.04
CA ALA A 208 8.97 -11.76 25.60
C ALA A 208 8.77 -10.41 24.86
N ALA A 209 9.74 -9.95 24.05
CA ALA A 209 9.47 -8.84 23.13
C ALA A 209 8.43 -9.27 22.07
N GLN A 210 7.28 -8.58 22.07
CA GLN A 210 6.27 -8.76 21.04
C GLN A 210 6.87 -8.37 19.68
N LEU A 211 6.96 -9.35 18.76
CA LEU A 211 7.51 -9.14 17.42
C LEU A 211 6.84 -7.94 16.73
N ASP A 212 7.65 -7.02 16.20
CA ASP A 212 7.15 -5.87 15.44
C ASP A 212 6.38 -6.37 14.21
N PRO A 213 5.04 -6.14 14.12
CA PRO A 213 4.23 -6.62 13.01
C PRO A 213 4.70 -6.12 11.65
N VAL A 214 5.31 -4.93 11.57
CA VAL A 214 5.84 -4.38 10.32
C VAL A 214 7.02 -5.20 9.84
N ARG A 215 7.98 -5.51 10.73
CA ARG A 215 9.12 -6.37 10.42
C ARG A 215 8.68 -7.77 10.02
N VAL A 216 7.71 -8.34 10.74
CA VAL A 216 7.15 -9.65 10.41
C VAL A 216 6.58 -9.64 8.99
N VAL A 217 5.72 -8.70 8.63
CA VAL A 217 5.12 -8.63 7.28
C VAL A 217 6.18 -8.49 6.18
N ILE A 218 7.15 -7.59 6.37
CA ILE A 218 8.20 -7.36 5.37
C ILE A 218 9.03 -8.64 5.16
N LEU A 219 9.41 -9.33 6.23
CA LEU A 219 10.18 -10.58 6.12
C LEU A 219 9.35 -11.71 5.51
N THR A 220 8.10 -11.89 5.95
CA THR A 220 7.27 -12.97 5.41
C THR A 220 6.97 -12.77 3.93
N GLU A 221 6.77 -11.54 3.46
CA GLU A 221 6.59 -11.23 2.04
C GLU A 221 7.83 -11.66 1.23
N ARG A 222 9.04 -11.35 1.71
CA ARG A 222 10.30 -11.72 1.03
C ARG A 222 10.56 -13.22 1.03
N LEU A 223 10.21 -13.91 2.11
CA LEU A 223 10.46 -15.34 2.28
C LEU A 223 9.38 -16.22 1.66
N SER A 224 8.20 -15.68 1.36
CA SER A 224 7.07 -16.46 0.85
C SER A 224 7.41 -17.20 -0.44
N TYR A 225 8.09 -16.54 -1.39
CA TYR A 225 8.49 -17.16 -2.65
C TYR A 225 9.56 -18.26 -2.48
N PRO A 226 10.74 -18.00 -1.89
CA PRO A 226 11.77 -19.02 -1.72
C PRO A 226 11.30 -20.20 -0.85
N LEU A 227 10.51 -19.96 0.20
CA LEU A 227 9.98 -21.03 1.04
C LEU A 227 8.92 -21.87 0.31
N SER A 228 8.12 -21.25 -0.56
CA SER A 228 7.16 -21.99 -1.40
C SER A 228 7.86 -22.86 -2.45
N LEU A 229 8.96 -22.36 -3.02
CA LEU A 229 9.82 -23.13 -3.92
C LEU A 229 10.47 -24.30 -3.17
N LEU A 230 11.07 -24.04 -2.00
CA LEU A 230 11.69 -25.06 -1.16
C LEU A 230 10.70 -26.16 -0.79
N HIS A 231 9.51 -25.81 -0.32
CA HIS A 231 8.44 -26.77 -0.01
C HIS A 231 8.06 -27.64 -1.21
N SER A 232 8.08 -27.07 -2.42
CA SER A 232 7.81 -27.82 -3.64
C SER A 232 8.96 -28.78 -4.00
N LEU A 233 10.21 -28.35 -3.81
CA LEU A 233 11.41 -29.18 -4.01
C LEU A 233 11.46 -30.36 -3.04
N GLU A 234 11.14 -30.12 -1.76
CA GLU A 234 11.06 -31.17 -0.74
C GLU A 234 10.00 -32.22 -1.09
N LYS A 235 8.84 -31.79 -1.62
CA LYS A 235 7.76 -32.71 -2.04
C LYS A 235 8.15 -33.64 -3.18
N ILE A 236 9.07 -33.22 -4.05
CA ILE A 236 9.55 -34.03 -5.18
C ILE A 236 10.85 -34.77 -4.86
N GLY A 237 11.31 -34.74 -3.60
CA GLY A 237 12.46 -35.48 -3.11
C GLY A 237 13.82 -34.80 -3.35
N VAL A 238 13.85 -33.57 -3.88
CA VAL A 238 15.11 -32.84 -4.07
C VAL A 238 15.69 -32.48 -2.70
N GLY A 239 16.92 -32.92 -2.41
CA GLY A 239 17.58 -32.74 -1.12
C GLY A 239 17.25 -33.80 -0.07
N MET A 240 16.44 -34.81 -0.41
CA MET A 240 16.18 -35.98 0.45
C MET A 240 17.10 -37.17 0.15
N ASP A 241 18.06 -36.98 -0.77
CA ASP A 241 19.12 -37.94 -1.05
C ASP A 241 20.01 -38.05 0.18
N LYS A 242 19.77 -39.09 0.98
CA LYS A 242 20.67 -39.49 2.07
C LYS A 242 22.08 -39.70 1.49
N LYS A 243 23.01 -38.82 1.85
CA LYS A 243 24.44 -39.17 1.96
C LYS A 243 24.85 -39.07 3.41
#